data_AF-A0A7L1ZCG8-F1
#
_entry.id   AF-A0A7L1ZCG8-F1
#
_cell.length_a   1.000
_cell.length_b   1.000
_cell.length_c   1.000
_cell.angle_alpha   90.00
_cell.angle_beta   90.00
_cell.angle_gamma   90.00
#
_symmetry.space_group_name_H-M   'P 1'
#
loop_
_entity.id
_entity.type
_entity.pdbx_description
1 polymer ?
#
loop_
_entity_poly.entity_id
_entity_poly.type
_entity_poly.pdbx_seq_one_letter_code
_entity_poly.pdbx_strand_id
1 'polypeptide(L)'
;MKPFLLLSKQSEALIAHCLQSSESSAPHTLPKLYINRLLAREHRANPALDPSCRNAVFTQVWQYHALDVHGGLLLPHRWPLTYNQWWECDFITEGIIDNGGGFRDSLSDVSEELCPSSSDVPVPLPFFVRTSNQANSSSDTRDMYVPNPSCKDFPKYEWIGQLMGAALRSKEFLILSLPALVWKQLAGEEVSWSKDFATVDSELVKLLEVLERVDKEGFEFMFGKELTYTTVLSDQRMVELIPNGSNTAVRYEDRKEFIRLVQKARLEESKEQIAAIRAGLLGVVPQPVLDLLTWQQIEKRICGDPEITAAELQKF
;
A
#
# COMPACT_ATOMS: atom_id res chain seq x y z
N MET A 1 -6.95 -16.35 -31.18
CA MET A 1 -5.68 -16.35 -30.41
C MET A 1 -4.53 -15.50 -31.01
N LYS A 2 -4.73 -14.64 -32.04
CA LYS A 2 -3.66 -13.79 -32.60
C LYS A 2 -3.62 -12.30 -32.17
N PRO A 3 -4.69 -11.63 -31.69
CA PRO A 3 -4.61 -10.18 -31.39
C PRO A 3 -3.86 -9.86 -30.08
N PHE A 4 -3.97 -10.73 -29.06
CA PHE A 4 -3.30 -10.54 -27.76
C PHE A 4 -1.75 -10.59 -27.86
N LEU A 5 -1.20 -11.39 -28.79
CA LEU A 5 0.26 -11.49 -29.01
C LEU A 5 0.86 -10.26 -29.71
N LEU A 6 0.06 -9.51 -30.46
CA LEU A 6 0.49 -8.26 -31.11
C LEU A 6 0.50 -7.08 -30.14
N LEU A 7 -0.53 -6.99 -29.27
CA LEU A 7 -0.58 -6.01 -28.19
C LEU A 7 0.56 -6.21 -27.18
N SER A 8 0.91 -7.46 -26.84
CA SER A 8 2.07 -7.73 -25.97
C SER A 8 3.38 -7.15 -26.52
N LYS A 9 3.63 -7.25 -27.83
CA LYS A 9 4.85 -6.70 -28.46
C LYS A 9 4.87 -5.16 -28.56
N GLN A 10 3.71 -4.52 -28.49
CA GLN A 10 3.56 -3.06 -28.58
C GLN A 10 3.21 -2.41 -27.24
N SER A 11 2.95 -3.20 -26.19
CA SER A 11 2.51 -2.75 -24.87
C SER A 11 3.45 -1.70 -24.27
N GLU A 12 4.74 -1.98 -24.23
CA GLU A 12 5.76 -1.04 -23.74
C GLU A 12 5.80 0.27 -24.53
N ALA A 13 5.68 0.19 -25.87
CA ALA A 13 5.65 1.39 -26.72
C ALA A 13 4.38 2.22 -26.50
N LEU A 14 3.23 1.56 -26.32
CA LEU A 14 1.96 2.21 -26.01
C LEU A 14 1.98 2.85 -24.61
N ILE A 15 2.52 2.15 -23.61
CA ILE A 15 2.72 2.68 -22.26
C ILE A 15 3.60 3.93 -22.32
N ALA A 16 4.77 3.85 -22.96
CA ALA A 16 5.68 4.97 -23.11
C ALA A 16 5.00 6.16 -23.81
N HIS A 17 4.28 5.90 -24.90
CA HIS A 17 3.53 6.94 -25.61
C HIS A 17 2.43 7.57 -24.75
N CYS A 18 1.63 6.79 -24.03
CA CYS A 18 0.58 7.29 -23.14
C CYS A 18 1.15 8.12 -21.98
N LEU A 19 2.26 7.69 -21.39
CA LEU A 19 2.96 8.46 -20.36
C LEU A 19 3.47 9.78 -20.93
N GLN A 20 4.17 9.74 -22.07
CA GLN A 20 4.74 10.91 -22.73
C GLN A 20 3.68 11.92 -23.18
N SER A 21 2.61 11.45 -23.83
CA SER A 21 1.50 12.31 -24.29
C SER A 21 0.69 12.93 -23.15
N SER A 22 0.75 12.34 -21.95
CA SER A 22 0.12 12.89 -20.75
C SER A 22 1.05 13.78 -19.93
N GLU A 23 2.30 13.99 -20.38
CA GLU A 23 3.27 14.83 -19.68
C GLU A 23 2.78 16.26 -19.53
N SER A 24 3.11 16.84 -18.38
CA SER A 24 2.95 18.25 -18.10
C SER A 24 4.30 18.92 -18.05
N SER A 25 4.33 20.23 -18.29
CA SER A 25 5.57 21.01 -18.22
C SER A 25 6.20 20.90 -16.84
N ALA A 26 7.53 20.72 -16.81
CA ALA A 26 8.28 20.75 -15.56
C ALA A 26 8.15 22.15 -14.91
N PRO A 27 8.05 22.23 -13.58
CA PRO A 27 7.96 23.51 -12.89
C PRO A 27 9.24 24.32 -13.10
N HIS A 28 9.10 25.64 -13.17
CA HIS A 28 10.24 26.55 -13.33
C HIS A 28 11.15 26.59 -12.09
N THR A 29 10.58 26.31 -10.92
CA THR A 29 11.30 26.26 -9.64
C THR A 29 10.89 25.00 -8.88
N LEU A 30 11.88 24.23 -8.43
CA LEU A 30 11.66 23.11 -7.52
C LEU A 30 11.18 23.64 -6.16
N PRO A 31 10.16 23.02 -5.55
CA PRO A 31 9.77 23.37 -4.19
C PRO A 31 10.89 22.95 -3.23
N LYS A 32 11.33 23.90 -2.39
CA LYS A 32 12.33 23.65 -1.35
C LYS A 32 11.64 23.31 -0.03
N LEU A 33 11.93 22.13 0.50
CA LEU A 33 11.35 21.58 1.72
C LEU A 33 12.37 21.60 2.85
N TYR A 34 11.96 22.11 4.02
CA TYR A 34 12.76 22.02 5.24
C TYR A 34 12.25 20.85 6.07
N ILE A 35 13.07 19.80 6.17
CA ILE A 35 12.69 18.53 6.80
C ILE A 35 13.52 18.33 8.07
N ASN A 36 12.86 18.16 9.21
CA ASN A 36 13.49 17.83 10.47
C ASN A 36 13.52 16.30 10.67
N ARG A 37 14.64 15.67 10.30
CA ARG A 37 14.82 14.22 10.46
C ARG A 37 15.03 13.79 11.91
N LEU A 38 15.53 14.68 12.78
CA LEU A 38 15.67 14.36 14.21
C LEU A 38 14.31 14.12 14.85
N LEU A 39 13.36 15.05 14.65
CA LEU A 39 11.99 14.89 15.14
C LEU A 39 11.27 13.69 14.50
N ALA A 40 11.54 13.40 13.23
CA ALA A 40 11.00 12.22 12.57
C ALA A 40 11.54 10.91 13.19
N ARG A 41 12.83 10.84 13.51
CA ARG A 41 13.44 9.69 14.21
C ARG A 41 12.87 9.51 15.61
N GLU A 42 12.67 10.61 16.35
CA GLU A 42 12.03 10.57 17.67
C GLU A 42 10.57 10.09 17.58
N HIS A 43 9.81 10.61 16.61
CA HIS A 43 8.44 10.15 16.33
C HIS A 43 8.41 8.66 15.98
N ARG A 44 9.31 8.21 15.11
CA ARG A 44 9.41 6.81 14.71
C ARG A 44 9.71 5.89 15.89
N ALA A 45 10.58 6.31 16.81
CA ALA A 45 10.91 5.55 18.00
C ALA A 45 9.72 5.46 18.99
N ASN A 46 8.89 6.50 19.07
CA ASN A 46 7.69 6.50 19.92
C ASN A 46 6.55 7.32 19.31
N PRO A 47 5.73 6.73 18.41
CA PRO A 47 4.67 7.46 17.70
C PRO A 47 3.59 8.01 18.63
N ALA A 48 3.47 7.48 19.86
CA ALA A 48 2.48 7.93 20.83
C ALA A 48 2.73 9.36 21.35
N LEU A 49 3.96 9.89 21.22
CA LEU A 49 4.30 11.24 21.65
C LEU A 49 3.74 12.33 20.72
N ASP A 50 3.50 12.00 19.46
CA ASP A 50 2.86 12.89 18.50
C ASP A 50 1.73 12.18 17.75
N PRO A 51 0.52 12.07 18.36
CA PRO A 51 -0.62 11.41 17.74
C PRO A 51 -1.05 12.05 16.42
N SER A 52 -0.70 13.31 16.19
CA SER A 52 -0.97 14.01 14.92
C SER A 52 -0.03 13.63 13.78
N CYS A 53 1.04 12.88 14.08
CA CYS A 53 2.08 12.46 13.15
C CYS A 53 2.72 13.64 12.39
N ARG A 54 2.71 14.85 12.95
CA ARG A 54 3.23 16.08 12.31
C ARG A 54 4.74 16.02 12.09
N ASN A 55 5.44 15.29 12.96
CA ASN A 55 6.89 15.19 12.95
C ASN A 55 7.40 14.12 11.97
N ALA A 56 6.54 13.23 11.46
CA ALA A 56 6.93 12.27 10.44
C ALA A 56 7.36 12.99 9.15
N VAL A 57 8.40 12.50 8.48
CA VAL A 57 8.87 13.03 7.19
C VAL A 57 7.73 13.07 6.18
N PHE A 58 6.93 12.01 6.10
CA PHE A 58 5.72 11.95 5.27
C PHE A 58 4.82 13.17 5.47
N THR A 59 4.50 13.50 6.72
CA THR A 59 3.59 14.60 7.02
C THR A 59 4.26 15.95 6.78
N GLN A 60 5.56 16.08 7.09
CA GLN A 60 6.33 17.28 6.79
C GLN A 60 6.30 17.56 5.28
N VAL A 61 6.57 16.57 4.44
CA VAL A 61 6.52 16.70 2.97
C VAL A 61 5.08 16.99 2.50
N TRP A 62 4.08 16.28 3.03
CA TRP A 62 2.67 16.49 2.67
C TRP A 62 2.14 17.89 3.03
N GLN A 63 2.57 18.48 4.14
CA GLN A 63 2.12 19.82 4.55
C GLN A 63 2.50 20.89 3.53
N TYR A 64 3.70 20.80 2.94
CA TYR A 64 4.09 21.71 1.86
C TYR A 64 3.23 21.53 0.61
N HIS A 65 2.77 20.30 0.32
CA HIS A 65 1.77 20.05 -0.72
C HIS A 65 0.41 20.68 -0.38
N ALA A 66 -0.07 20.54 0.87
CA ALA A 66 -1.38 21.03 1.28
C ALA A 66 -1.49 22.57 1.32
N LEU A 67 -0.40 23.28 1.65
CA LEU A 67 -0.37 24.74 1.76
C LEU A 67 -0.51 25.46 0.40
N ASP A 68 -0.14 24.82 -0.71
CA ASP A 68 -0.18 25.42 -2.04
C ASP A 68 -1.49 25.20 -2.80
N VAL A 69 -2.40 24.36 -2.27
CA VAL A 69 -3.73 24.08 -2.85
C VAL A 69 -4.60 25.35 -2.98
N HIS A 70 -4.25 26.44 -2.27
CA HIS A 70 -4.92 27.74 -2.40
C HIS A 70 -4.30 28.68 -3.46
N GLY A 71 -3.22 28.31 -4.14
CA GLY A 71 -2.48 29.18 -5.07
C GLY A 71 -1.99 28.56 -6.39
N GLY A 72 -1.99 27.23 -6.52
CA GLY A 72 -1.56 26.55 -7.74
C GLY A 72 -1.15 25.11 -7.43
N LEU A 73 -1.30 24.20 -8.40
CA LEU A 73 -0.87 22.81 -8.23
C LEU A 73 0.67 22.72 -8.22
N LEU A 74 1.32 22.79 -7.06
CA LEU A 74 2.55 22.02 -6.84
C LEU A 74 2.08 20.58 -6.57
N LEU A 75 1.87 19.72 -7.56
CA LEU A 75 2.76 19.35 -8.64
C LEU A 75 1.89 18.95 -9.85
N PRO A 76 2.21 19.34 -11.09
CA PRO A 76 1.72 18.56 -12.21
C PRO A 76 2.45 17.23 -12.16
N HIS A 77 1.89 16.25 -11.44
CA HIS A 77 2.51 14.96 -11.12
C HIS A 77 2.96 14.16 -12.35
N ARG A 78 2.63 14.64 -13.54
CA ARG A 78 2.86 14.04 -14.83
C ARG A 78 4.18 14.51 -15.44
N TRP A 79 5.27 14.51 -14.70
CA TRP A 79 6.51 15.03 -15.25
C TRP A 79 7.13 14.10 -16.30
N PRO A 80 8.01 14.66 -17.16
CA PRO A 80 8.83 13.88 -18.07
C PRO A 80 9.82 12.97 -17.33
N LEU A 81 10.24 11.89 -17.99
CA LEU A 81 11.28 10.95 -17.51
C LEU A 81 12.63 11.60 -17.17
N THR A 82 12.89 12.80 -17.68
CA THR A 82 14.11 13.57 -17.38
C THR A 82 14.04 14.27 -16.01
N TYR A 83 12.86 14.41 -15.44
CA TYR A 83 12.61 15.11 -14.17
C TYR A 83 12.54 14.10 -13.01
N ASN A 84 13.72 13.70 -12.53
CA ASN A 84 13.88 12.67 -11.48
C ASN A 84 14.02 13.26 -10.06
N GLN A 85 13.66 14.53 -9.87
CA GLN A 85 13.69 15.17 -8.56
C GLN A 85 12.40 15.97 -8.38
N TRP A 86 11.60 15.63 -7.38
CA TRP A 86 10.26 16.22 -7.21
C TRP A 86 10.28 17.44 -6.29
N TRP A 87 11.24 17.49 -5.38
CA TRP A 87 11.49 18.59 -4.46
C TRP A 87 12.98 18.69 -4.11
N GLU A 88 13.40 19.83 -3.59
CA GLU A 88 14.71 20.04 -2.98
C GLU A 88 14.60 19.90 -1.46
N CYS A 89 15.50 19.15 -0.84
CA CYS A 89 15.52 18.98 0.61
C CYS A 89 16.54 19.91 1.25
N ASP A 90 16.19 20.46 2.41
CA ASP A 90 17.08 21.11 3.36
C ASP A 90 16.84 20.44 4.72
N PHE A 91 17.74 19.54 5.11
CA PHE A 91 17.60 18.81 6.36
C PHE A 91 18.01 19.71 7.53
N ILE A 92 17.06 20.02 8.40
CA ILE A 92 17.30 20.91 9.54
C ILE A 92 18.40 20.29 10.40
N THR A 93 19.47 21.06 10.64
CA THR A 93 20.70 20.67 11.38
C THR A 93 21.64 19.66 10.71
N GLU A 94 21.36 19.25 9.47
CA GLU A 94 22.20 18.32 8.72
C GLU A 94 22.64 18.98 7.40
N GLY A 95 23.92 18.86 7.04
CA GLY A 95 24.42 19.40 5.78
C GLY A 95 24.06 18.48 4.61
N ILE A 96 23.53 19.05 3.52
CA ILE A 96 23.30 18.33 2.25
C ILE A 96 24.39 18.74 1.25
N ILE A 97 25.01 17.75 0.62
CA ILE A 97 26.07 17.95 -0.37
C ILE A 97 25.49 17.93 -1.80
N ASP A 98 24.48 17.10 -2.03
CA ASP A 98 23.78 16.94 -3.32
C ASP A 98 22.27 16.96 -3.11
N ASN A 99 21.58 17.86 -3.81
CA ASN A 99 20.13 18.02 -3.77
C ASN A 99 19.41 16.76 -4.27
N GLY A 100 19.99 16.02 -5.23
CA GLY A 100 19.44 14.74 -5.70
C GLY A 100 19.50 13.66 -4.62
N GLY A 101 20.61 13.59 -3.88
CA GLY A 101 20.76 12.71 -2.71
C GLY A 101 19.74 13.03 -1.62
N GLY A 102 19.57 14.31 -1.26
CA GLY A 102 18.60 14.73 -0.24
C GLY A 102 17.15 14.38 -0.60
N PHE A 103 16.76 14.50 -1.87
CA PHE A 103 15.46 14.05 -2.36
C PHE A 103 15.27 12.54 -2.16
N ARG A 104 16.22 11.72 -2.64
CA ARG A 104 16.15 10.25 -2.50
C ARG A 104 16.12 9.81 -1.05
N ASP A 105 16.95 10.40 -0.19
CA ASP A 105 16.95 10.14 1.26
C ASP A 105 15.56 10.41 1.85
N SER A 106 14.94 11.54 1.51
CA SER A 106 13.60 11.86 2.03
C SER A 106 12.52 10.93 1.51
N LEU A 107 12.62 10.44 0.27
CA LEU A 107 11.69 9.47 -0.29
C LEU A 107 11.87 8.08 0.35
N SER A 108 13.11 7.71 0.68
CA SER A 108 13.42 6.53 1.50
C SER A 108 12.88 6.65 2.92
N ASP A 109 13.03 7.81 3.57
CA ASP A 109 12.44 8.07 4.88
C ASP A 109 10.90 7.93 4.84
N VAL A 110 10.25 8.47 3.81
CA VAL A 110 8.80 8.31 3.57
C VAL A 110 8.42 6.84 3.41
N SER A 111 9.16 6.09 2.59
CA SER A 111 8.93 4.66 2.36
C SER A 111 9.00 3.88 3.66
N GLU A 112 10.05 4.13 4.45
CA GLU A 112 10.34 3.47 5.72
C GLU A 112 9.34 3.88 6.82
N GLU A 113 8.71 5.06 6.74
CA GLU A 113 7.61 5.46 7.63
C GLU A 113 6.26 4.84 7.23
N LEU A 114 6.00 4.65 5.94
CA LEU A 114 4.77 4.01 5.45
C LEU A 114 4.76 2.50 5.69
N CYS A 115 5.88 1.84 5.36
CA CYS A 115 6.06 0.39 5.48
C CYS A 115 7.42 0.10 6.13
N PRO A 116 7.53 0.15 7.46
CA PRO A 116 8.78 -0.15 8.16
C PRO A 116 9.37 -1.52 7.76
N SER A 117 10.66 -1.54 7.45
CA SER A 117 11.37 -2.77 7.06
C SER A 117 11.64 -3.73 8.22
N SER A 118 11.61 -3.22 9.47
CA SER A 118 11.79 -4.02 10.68
C SER A 118 10.47 -4.22 11.43
N SER A 119 10.18 -5.47 11.78
CA SER A 119 9.02 -5.87 12.57
C SER A 119 9.03 -5.36 14.01
N ASP A 120 10.21 -5.09 14.57
CA ASP A 120 10.40 -4.63 15.96
C ASP A 120 10.12 -3.12 16.14
N VAL A 121 10.04 -2.37 15.04
CA VAL A 121 9.80 -0.92 15.09
C VAL A 121 8.29 -0.65 15.16
N PRO A 122 7.81 0.35 15.91
CA PRO A 122 6.41 0.78 15.83
C PRO A 122 6.05 1.24 14.41
N VAL A 123 4.79 1.06 13.99
CA VAL A 123 4.32 1.68 12.74
C VAL A 123 4.07 3.17 13.00
N PRO A 124 4.82 4.09 12.35
CA PRO A 124 4.81 5.50 12.74
C PRO A 124 3.66 6.30 12.13
N LEU A 125 3.00 5.77 11.09
CA LEU A 125 1.91 6.42 10.38
C LEU A 125 0.63 5.57 10.43
N PRO A 126 -0.56 6.18 10.52
CA PRO A 126 -1.81 5.44 10.67
C PRO A 126 -2.36 4.89 9.35
N PHE A 127 -1.66 5.04 8.22
CA PHE A 127 -2.18 4.70 6.89
C PHE A 127 -2.13 3.21 6.56
N PHE A 128 -1.16 2.49 7.13
CA PHE A 128 -0.98 1.07 6.90
C PHE A 128 -0.89 0.35 8.24
N VAL A 129 -1.35 -0.89 8.25
CA VAL A 129 -1.22 -1.82 9.38
C VAL A 129 -0.55 -3.09 8.89
N ARG A 130 0.13 -3.76 9.81
CA ARG A 130 0.79 -5.04 9.56
C ARG A 130 -0.24 -6.10 9.21
N THR A 131 0.13 -7.01 8.32
CA THR A 131 -0.71 -8.18 8.04
C THR A 131 -0.76 -9.11 9.25
N SER A 132 -1.85 -9.88 9.38
CA SER A 132 -1.99 -10.90 10.44
C SER A 132 -0.87 -11.94 10.40
N ASN A 133 -0.31 -12.20 9.21
CA ASN A 133 0.77 -13.16 9.01
C ASN A 133 2.06 -12.85 9.78
N GLN A 134 2.31 -11.60 10.19
CA GLN A 134 3.55 -11.24 10.89
C GLN A 134 3.70 -11.90 12.27
N ALA A 135 2.59 -12.27 12.91
CA ALA A 135 2.59 -13.00 14.18
C ALA A 135 3.19 -14.42 14.05
N ASN A 136 3.24 -14.99 12.83
CA ASN A 136 3.68 -16.36 12.58
C ASN A 136 5.08 -16.39 11.97
N SER A 137 5.98 -17.15 12.60
CA SER A 137 7.42 -17.02 12.42
C SER A 137 8.04 -17.68 11.17
N SER A 138 7.24 -18.06 10.18
CA SER A 138 7.66 -19.04 9.16
C SER A 138 7.30 -18.72 7.69
N SER A 139 6.92 -17.48 7.34
CA SER A 139 6.63 -17.10 5.95
C SER A 139 7.43 -15.90 5.44
N ASP A 140 7.78 -15.93 4.15
CA ASP A 140 8.44 -14.83 3.39
C ASP A 140 7.56 -13.56 3.29
N THR A 141 6.35 -13.57 3.85
CA THR A 141 5.38 -12.45 3.85
C THR A 141 5.37 -11.67 5.17
N ARG A 142 6.39 -11.83 6.01
CA ARG A 142 6.40 -11.37 7.41
C ARG A 142 6.33 -9.85 7.56
N ASP A 143 6.78 -9.11 6.56
CA ASP A 143 6.94 -7.65 6.64
C ASP A 143 6.07 -6.92 5.62
N MET A 144 4.85 -7.43 5.41
CA MET A 144 3.86 -6.80 4.53
C MET A 144 2.84 -5.97 5.29
N TYR A 145 2.27 -5.00 4.58
CA TYR A 145 1.34 -4.02 5.12
C TYR A 145 0.09 -3.92 4.27
N VAL A 146 -1.07 -3.74 4.90
CA VAL A 146 -2.36 -3.47 4.25
C VAL A 146 -2.89 -2.11 4.69
N PRO A 147 -3.67 -1.39 3.86
CA PRO A 147 -4.23 -0.11 4.27
C PRO A 147 -5.08 -0.26 5.53
N ASN A 148 -4.94 0.66 6.47
CA ASN A 148 -5.67 0.66 7.73
C ASN A 148 -7.16 0.99 7.53
N PRO A 149 -8.10 0.05 7.74
CA PRO A 149 -9.52 0.31 7.53
C PRO A 149 -10.11 1.37 8.48
N SER A 150 -9.47 1.62 9.63
CA SER A 150 -9.85 2.70 10.57
C SER A 150 -9.43 4.10 10.12
N CYS A 151 -8.38 4.24 9.31
CA CYS A 151 -7.89 5.55 8.93
C CYS A 151 -8.75 6.16 7.80
N LYS A 152 -9.29 7.36 8.05
CA LYS A 152 -10.18 8.08 7.11
C LYS A 152 -9.54 9.34 6.53
N ASP A 153 -8.22 9.46 6.63
CA ASP A 153 -7.47 10.56 6.03
C ASP A 153 -7.25 10.31 4.52
N PHE A 154 -8.35 10.29 3.77
CA PHE A 154 -8.37 10.02 2.34
C PHE A 154 -7.49 10.96 1.52
N PRO A 155 -7.35 12.27 1.82
CA PRO A 155 -6.42 13.13 1.10
C PRO A 155 -4.95 12.69 1.20
N LYS A 156 -4.53 12.12 2.34
CA LYS A 156 -3.17 11.57 2.48
C LYS A 156 -3.02 10.23 1.76
N TYR A 157 -4.06 9.40 1.72
CA TYR A 157 -4.09 8.21 0.86
C TYR A 157 -4.01 8.54 -0.63
N GLU A 158 -4.74 9.57 -1.07
CA GLU A 158 -4.66 10.08 -2.43
C GLU A 158 -3.25 10.57 -2.74
N TRP A 159 -2.61 11.29 -1.81
CA TRP A 159 -1.23 11.70 -1.98
C TRP A 159 -0.24 10.53 -2.04
N ILE A 160 -0.43 9.46 -1.25
CA ILE A 160 0.34 8.21 -1.40
C ILE A 160 0.19 7.67 -2.82
N GLY A 161 -1.03 7.63 -3.35
CA GLY A 161 -1.30 7.25 -4.73
C GLY A 161 -0.59 8.13 -5.75
N GLN A 162 -0.50 9.44 -5.51
CA GLN A 162 0.23 10.36 -6.36
C GLN A 162 1.75 10.11 -6.34
N LEU A 163 2.33 9.82 -5.16
CA LEU A 163 3.74 9.42 -5.05
C LEU A 163 4.01 8.11 -5.79
N MET A 164 3.12 7.13 -5.68
CA MET A 164 3.18 5.88 -6.45
C MET A 164 3.17 6.16 -7.95
N GLY A 165 2.29 7.04 -8.41
CA GLY A 165 2.24 7.43 -9.81
C GLY A 165 3.48 8.17 -10.30
N ALA A 166 4.07 9.03 -9.46
CA ALA A 166 5.30 9.73 -9.75
C ALA A 166 6.49 8.75 -9.86
N ALA A 167 6.59 7.78 -8.93
CA ALA A 167 7.56 6.70 -8.99
C ALA A 167 7.44 5.92 -10.30
N LEU A 168 6.22 5.48 -10.66
CA LEU A 168 5.94 4.71 -11.88
C LEU A 168 6.40 5.42 -13.18
N ARG A 169 6.35 6.76 -13.20
CA ARG A 169 6.76 7.59 -14.35
C ARG A 169 8.25 7.89 -14.40
N SER A 170 8.96 7.75 -13.28
CA SER A 170 10.34 8.19 -13.11
C SER A 170 11.29 7.00 -12.95
N LYS A 171 12.54 7.28 -12.59
CA LYS A 171 13.52 6.26 -12.19
C LYS A 171 13.68 6.15 -10.67
N GLU A 172 12.84 6.84 -9.92
CA GLU A 172 12.88 6.94 -8.48
C GLU A 172 11.86 5.98 -7.87
N PHE A 173 12.20 5.38 -6.74
CA PHE A 173 11.41 4.30 -6.15
C PHE A 173 10.78 4.71 -4.83
N LEU A 174 9.52 4.34 -4.66
CA LEU A 174 8.79 4.39 -3.40
C LEU A 174 8.63 2.95 -2.90
N ILE A 175 9.46 2.55 -1.94
CA ILE A 175 9.54 1.15 -1.51
C ILE A 175 8.37 0.86 -0.56
N LEU A 176 7.38 0.11 -1.04
CA LEU A 176 6.20 -0.29 -0.26
C LEU A 176 6.08 -1.81 -0.22
N SER A 177 6.14 -2.39 0.98
CA SER A 177 5.95 -3.83 1.20
C SER A 177 4.46 -4.18 1.29
N LEU A 178 3.76 -4.22 0.15
CA LEU A 178 2.33 -4.51 0.08
C LEU A 178 2.08 -5.93 -0.45
N PRO A 179 1.05 -6.65 0.03
CA PRO A 179 0.71 -7.97 -0.49
C PRO A 179 0.08 -7.88 -1.88
N ALA A 180 0.13 -9.00 -2.63
CA ALA A 180 -0.48 -9.14 -3.95
C ALA A 180 -1.97 -8.73 -3.97
N LEU A 181 -2.69 -8.94 -2.85
CA LEU A 181 -4.06 -8.48 -2.66
C LEU A 181 -4.20 -6.98 -2.96
N VAL A 182 -3.35 -6.15 -2.37
CA VAL A 182 -3.42 -4.68 -2.49
C VAL A 182 -3.04 -4.25 -3.90
N TRP A 183 -1.95 -4.81 -4.45
CA TRP A 183 -1.52 -4.48 -5.81
C TRP A 183 -2.56 -4.83 -6.86
N LYS A 184 -3.20 -6.01 -6.75
CA LYS A 184 -4.29 -6.42 -7.63
C LYS A 184 -5.49 -5.48 -7.55
N GLN A 185 -5.88 -5.09 -6.33
CA GLN A 185 -6.97 -4.12 -6.16
C GLN A 185 -6.66 -2.76 -6.80
N LEU A 186 -5.41 -2.28 -6.71
CA LEU A 186 -4.98 -1.04 -7.37
C LEU A 186 -4.96 -1.17 -8.90
N ALA A 187 -4.51 -2.32 -9.42
CA ALA A 187 -4.50 -2.65 -10.85
C ALA A 187 -5.91 -2.88 -11.42
N GLY A 188 -6.92 -3.11 -10.57
CA GLY A 188 -8.26 -3.52 -11.00
C GLY A 188 -8.32 -5.00 -11.43
N GLU A 189 -7.35 -5.81 -10.99
CA GLU A 189 -7.32 -7.25 -11.21
C GLU A 189 -8.18 -8.00 -10.19
N GLU A 190 -8.64 -9.20 -10.57
CA GLU A 190 -9.46 -10.05 -9.73
C GLU A 190 -8.63 -10.67 -8.59
N VAL A 191 -9.15 -10.59 -7.37
CA VAL A 191 -8.49 -11.11 -6.16
C VAL A 191 -9.00 -12.50 -5.79
N SER A 192 -8.07 -13.39 -5.45
CA SER A 192 -8.35 -14.76 -5.04
C SER A 192 -8.25 -14.88 -3.51
N TRP A 193 -9.30 -15.38 -2.88
CA TRP A 193 -9.30 -15.67 -1.44
C TRP A 193 -8.18 -16.65 -1.04
N SER A 194 -8.10 -17.80 -1.70
CA SER A 194 -7.17 -18.87 -1.31
C SER A 194 -5.71 -18.56 -1.60
N LYS A 195 -5.43 -17.67 -2.57
CA LYS A 195 -4.05 -17.32 -2.96
C LYS A 195 -3.62 -15.96 -2.45
N ASP A 196 -4.37 -14.91 -2.78
CA ASP A 196 -3.94 -13.53 -2.53
C ASP A 196 -4.21 -13.14 -1.08
N PHE A 197 -5.39 -13.46 -0.53
CA PHE A 197 -5.69 -13.14 0.86
C PHE A 197 -4.86 -13.98 1.85
N ALA A 198 -4.41 -15.17 1.45
CA ALA A 198 -3.48 -15.96 2.25
C ALA A 198 -2.14 -15.24 2.53
N THR A 199 -1.74 -14.27 1.70
CA THR A 199 -0.57 -13.41 1.96
C THR A 199 -0.81 -12.37 3.06
N VAL A 200 -2.08 -12.10 3.40
CA VAL A 200 -2.49 -11.22 4.50
C VAL A 200 -2.74 -12.04 5.77
N ASP A 201 -3.54 -13.10 5.67
CA ASP A 201 -3.96 -13.90 6.82
C ASP A 201 -4.15 -15.38 6.42
N SER A 202 -3.04 -16.11 6.42
CA SER A 202 -3.02 -17.53 6.05
C SER A 202 -3.72 -18.43 7.06
N GLU A 203 -3.79 -18.02 8.33
CA GLU A 203 -4.48 -18.76 9.38
C GLU A 203 -5.99 -18.68 9.20
N LEU A 204 -6.52 -17.49 8.92
CA LEU A 204 -7.94 -17.32 8.64
C LEU A 204 -8.35 -18.12 7.40
N VAL A 205 -7.53 -18.12 6.33
CA VAL A 205 -7.81 -18.94 5.14
C VAL A 205 -7.91 -20.42 5.52
N LYS A 206 -6.93 -20.96 6.25
CA LYS A 206 -6.93 -22.36 6.71
C LYS A 206 -8.12 -22.67 7.62
N LEU A 207 -8.46 -21.75 8.53
CA LEU A 207 -9.59 -21.88 9.44
C LEU A 207 -10.91 -22.03 8.66
N LEU A 208 -11.14 -21.18 7.66
CA LEU A 208 -12.35 -21.26 6.84
C LEU A 208 -12.38 -22.52 5.97
N GLU A 209 -11.22 -23.00 5.48
CA GLU A 209 -11.14 -24.27 4.75
C GLU A 209 -11.51 -25.48 5.63
N VAL A 210 -11.05 -25.50 6.89
CA VAL A 210 -11.45 -26.51 7.88
C VAL A 210 -12.95 -26.42 8.16
N LEU A 211 -13.46 -25.20 8.37
CA LEU A 211 -14.87 -24.93 8.64
C LEU A 211 -15.78 -25.39 7.49
N GLU A 212 -15.31 -25.29 6.24
CA GLU A 212 -16.08 -25.74 5.08
C GLU A 212 -16.22 -27.26 5.02
N ARG A 213 -15.12 -27.98 5.31
CA ARG A 213 -14.98 -29.43 5.09
C ARG A 213 -15.41 -30.29 6.28
N VAL A 214 -15.49 -29.72 7.47
CA VAL A 214 -15.86 -30.45 8.67
C VAL A 214 -17.27 -31.06 8.57
N ASP A 215 -17.45 -32.23 9.17
CA ASP A 215 -18.77 -32.83 9.40
C ASP A 215 -19.49 -32.15 10.58
N LYS A 216 -20.72 -32.59 10.87
CA LYS A 216 -21.56 -31.93 11.86
C LYS A 216 -21.00 -32.13 13.27
N GLU A 217 -20.60 -33.36 13.58
CA GLU A 217 -20.04 -33.75 14.85
C GLU A 217 -18.73 -33.00 15.14
N GLY A 218 -17.83 -32.91 14.14
CA GLY A 218 -16.60 -32.14 14.25
C GLY A 218 -16.84 -30.65 14.39
N PHE A 219 -17.86 -30.09 13.72
CA PHE A 219 -18.22 -28.68 13.87
C PHE A 219 -18.70 -28.37 15.29
N GLU A 220 -19.62 -29.18 15.82
CA GLU A 220 -20.15 -28.99 17.17
C GLU A 220 -19.06 -29.14 18.24
N PHE A 221 -18.08 -30.02 18.01
CA PHE A 221 -16.93 -30.20 18.88
C PHE A 221 -15.92 -29.04 18.81
N MET A 222 -15.57 -28.57 17.62
CA MET A 222 -14.51 -27.55 17.43
C MET A 222 -15.00 -26.11 17.57
N PHE A 223 -16.23 -25.81 17.13
CA PHE A 223 -16.76 -24.45 17.00
C PHE A 223 -18.00 -24.21 17.87
N GLY A 224 -18.75 -25.26 18.17
CA GLY A 224 -19.83 -25.28 19.17
C GLY A 224 -20.70 -24.02 19.19
N LYS A 225 -20.87 -23.43 20.37
CA LYS A 225 -21.55 -22.14 20.57
C LYS A 225 -20.58 -20.94 20.65
N GLU A 226 -19.30 -21.17 20.41
CA GLU A 226 -18.25 -20.15 20.53
C GLU A 226 -18.11 -19.34 19.25
N LEU A 227 -18.33 -19.97 18.10
CA LEU A 227 -18.33 -19.27 16.81
C LEU A 227 -19.60 -18.42 16.66
N THR A 228 -19.41 -17.10 16.65
CA THR A 228 -20.49 -16.11 16.45
C THR A 228 -20.34 -15.42 15.10
N TYR A 229 -21.36 -14.69 14.65
CA TYR A 229 -21.30 -13.91 13.40
C TYR A 229 -20.47 -12.63 13.56
N THR A 230 -19.20 -12.80 13.93
CA THR A 230 -18.21 -11.73 14.06
C THR A 230 -16.92 -12.12 13.35
N THR A 231 -16.10 -11.11 13.03
CA THR A 231 -14.74 -11.32 12.54
C THR A 231 -13.84 -10.19 13.01
N VAL A 232 -12.53 -10.45 13.08
CA VAL A 232 -11.52 -9.45 13.44
C VAL A 232 -10.88 -8.93 12.15
N LEU A 233 -10.86 -7.61 12.00
CA LEU A 233 -10.27 -6.91 10.87
C LEU A 233 -8.75 -6.73 11.03
N SER A 234 -8.07 -6.26 9.98
CA SER A 234 -6.60 -6.09 10.02
C SER A 234 -6.15 -5.02 11.03
N ASP A 235 -7.03 -4.10 11.40
CA ASP A 235 -6.80 -3.11 12.46
C ASP A 235 -7.20 -3.60 13.86
N GLN A 236 -7.39 -4.92 14.03
CA GLN A 236 -7.74 -5.59 15.28
C GLN A 236 -9.14 -5.27 15.82
N ARG A 237 -9.99 -4.55 15.08
CA ARG A 237 -11.38 -4.34 15.49
C ARG A 237 -12.23 -5.56 15.18
N MET A 238 -13.05 -5.94 16.15
CA MET A 238 -14.12 -6.91 15.94
C MET A 238 -15.32 -6.24 15.28
N VAL A 239 -15.84 -6.83 14.21
CA VAL A 239 -17.04 -6.37 13.51
C VAL A 239 -18.09 -7.47 13.45
N GLU A 240 -19.35 -7.08 13.51
CA GLU A 240 -20.48 -8.01 13.30
C GLU A 240 -20.74 -8.20 11.80
N LEU A 241 -20.94 -9.45 11.39
CA LEU A 241 -21.23 -9.82 10.00
C LEU A 241 -22.72 -9.70 9.66
N ILE A 242 -23.57 -9.77 10.68
CA ILE A 242 -25.02 -9.59 10.64
C ILE A 242 -25.45 -8.73 11.84
N PRO A 243 -26.65 -8.12 11.84
CA PRO A 243 -27.16 -7.41 13.01
C PRO A 243 -27.22 -8.31 14.25
N ASN A 244 -26.67 -7.86 15.38
CA ASN A 244 -26.59 -8.64 16.62
C ASN A 244 -25.78 -9.95 16.44
N GLY A 245 -24.78 -9.91 15.56
CA GLY A 245 -23.95 -11.06 15.20
C GLY A 245 -23.12 -11.59 16.37
N SER A 246 -22.68 -10.73 17.28
CA SER A 246 -21.94 -11.10 18.50
C SER A 246 -22.72 -12.01 19.44
N ASN A 247 -24.06 -11.94 19.43
CA ASN A 247 -24.93 -12.76 20.26
C ASN A 247 -25.57 -13.93 19.49
N THR A 248 -25.20 -14.11 18.21
CA THR A 248 -25.78 -15.13 17.34
C THR A 248 -24.71 -16.18 17.03
N ALA A 249 -24.89 -17.39 17.56
CA ALA A 249 -24.01 -18.51 17.28
C ALA A 249 -24.22 -19.04 15.85
N VAL A 250 -23.13 -19.36 15.16
CA VAL A 250 -23.14 -19.95 13.82
C VAL A 250 -23.52 -21.43 13.94
N ARG A 251 -24.51 -21.86 13.16
CA ARG A 251 -24.91 -23.27 13.11
C ARG A 251 -24.16 -24.00 12.00
N TYR A 252 -24.06 -25.33 12.10
CA TYR A 252 -23.44 -26.14 11.07
C TYR A 252 -24.07 -25.90 9.69
N GLU A 253 -25.40 -25.75 9.65
CA GLU A 253 -26.15 -25.53 8.42
C GLU A 253 -25.83 -24.16 7.77
N ASP A 254 -25.47 -23.17 8.57
CA ASP A 254 -25.21 -21.80 8.13
C ASP A 254 -23.73 -21.50 7.86
N ARG A 255 -22.83 -22.44 8.16
CA ARG A 255 -21.37 -22.23 8.11
C ARG A 255 -20.88 -21.70 6.76
N LYS A 256 -21.50 -22.11 5.65
CA LYS A 256 -21.13 -21.64 4.30
C LYS A 256 -21.48 -20.17 4.10
N GLU A 257 -22.60 -19.72 4.64
CA GLU A 257 -22.96 -18.31 4.61
C GLU A 257 -22.05 -17.50 5.53
N PHE A 258 -21.73 -18.00 6.71
CA PHE A 258 -20.73 -17.38 7.59
C PHE A 258 -19.38 -17.21 6.88
N ILE A 259 -18.84 -18.26 6.25
CA ILE A 259 -17.61 -18.19 5.45
C ILE A 259 -17.72 -17.08 4.40
N ARG A 260 -18.81 -17.05 3.62
CA ARG A 260 -19.03 -16.04 2.59
C ARG A 260 -19.04 -14.61 3.16
N LEU A 261 -19.66 -14.41 4.32
CA LEU A 261 -19.71 -13.11 5.00
C LEU A 261 -18.34 -12.68 5.51
N VAL A 262 -17.57 -13.58 6.12
CA VAL A 262 -16.19 -13.32 6.55
C VAL A 262 -15.32 -12.94 5.34
N GLN A 263 -15.37 -13.74 4.27
CA GLN A 263 -14.60 -13.49 3.05
C GLN A 263 -14.90 -12.10 2.49
N LYS A 264 -16.19 -11.76 2.38
CA LYS A 264 -16.61 -10.43 1.91
C LYS A 264 -16.08 -9.32 2.83
N ALA A 265 -16.30 -9.44 4.14
CA ALA A 265 -15.89 -8.42 5.11
C ALA A 265 -14.37 -8.17 5.07
N ARG A 266 -13.56 -9.23 5.01
CA ARG A 266 -12.10 -9.13 5.00
C ARG A 266 -11.55 -8.64 3.65
N LEU A 267 -12.13 -9.04 2.51
CA LEU A 267 -11.70 -8.56 1.19
C LEU A 267 -12.08 -7.09 0.92
N GLU A 268 -13.18 -6.63 1.52
CA GLU A 268 -13.71 -5.27 1.31
C GLU A 268 -13.30 -4.27 2.42
N GLU A 269 -12.58 -4.72 3.46
CA GLU A 269 -12.36 -3.91 4.68
C GLU A 269 -11.72 -2.54 4.42
N SER A 270 -10.81 -2.47 3.44
CA SER A 270 -10.03 -1.26 3.13
C SER A 270 -10.39 -0.65 1.76
N LYS A 271 -11.59 -0.94 1.25
CA LYS A 271 -12.03 -0.52 -0.09
C LYS A 271 -11.98 1.00 -0.29
N GLU A 272 -12.31 1.79 0.72
CA GLU A 272 -12.29 3.25 0.64
C GLU A 272 -10.86 3.79 0.57
N GLN A 273 -9.95 3.23 1.37
CA GLN A 273 -8.53 3.61 1.38
C GLN A 273 -7.87 3.24 0.04
N ILE A 274 -8.13 2.03 -0.47
CA ILE A 274 -7.69 1.60 -1.80
C ILE A 274 -8.23 2.52 -2.89
N ALA A 275 -9.51 2.91 -2.82
CA ALA A 275 -10.11 3.83 -3.78
C ALA A 275 -9.42 5.21 -3.77
N ALA A 276 -9.07 5.74 -2.60
CA ALA A 276 -8.33 6.99 -2.46
C ALA A 276 -6.90 6.89 -3.06
N ILE A 277 -6.16 5.83 -2.73
CA ILE A 277 -4.84 5.57 -3.34
C ILE A 277 -4.96 5.47 -4.86
N ARG A 278 -5.95 4.71 -5.36
CA ARG A 278 -6.18 4.55 -6.80
C ARG A 278 -6.57 5.86 -7.47
N ALA A 279 -7.34 6.73 -6.82
CA ALA A 279 -7.68 8.06 -7.33
C ALA A 279 -6.41 8.91 -7.50
N GLY A 280 -5.54 8.90 -6.50
CA GLY A 280 -4.24 9.59 -6.56
C GLY A 280 -3.36 9.07 -7.67
N LEU A 281 -3.25 7.74 -7.79
CA LEU A 281 -2.50 7.08 -8.85
C LEU A 281 -3.01 7.48 -10.25
N LEU A 282 -4.33 7.51 -10.45
CA LEU A 282 -4.95 7.93 -11.71
C LEU A 282 -4.85 9.43 -12.00
N GLY A 283 -4.66 10.26 -10.96
CA GLY A 283 -4.31 11.66 -11.13
C GLY A 283 -3.01 11.83 -11.91
N VAL A 284 -2.08 10.89 -11.75
CA VAL A 284 -0.71 10.94 -12.27
C VAL A 284 -0.49 10.04 -13.49
N VAL A 285 -1.05 8.84 -13.46
CA VAL A 285 -0.87 7.78 -14.45
C VAL A 285 -2.18 7.61 -15.22
N PRO A 286 -2.20 7.78 -16.56
CA PRO A 286 -3.41 7.56 -17.34
C PRO A 286 -3.98 6.16 -17.18
N GLN A 287 -5.31 6.03 -17.09
CA GLN A 287 -6.01 4.74 -17.01
C GLN A 287 -5.53 3.70 -18.04
N PRO A 288 -5.31 4.03 -19.33
CA PRO A 288 -4.83 3.04 -20.30
C PRO A 288 -3.46 2.45 -19.96
N VAL A 289 -2.61 3.16 -19.22
CA VAL A 289 -1.31 2.64 -18.77
C VAL A 289 -1.51 1.59 -17.69
N LEU A 290 -2.39 1.85 -16.72
CA LEU A 290 -2.71 0.87 -15.68
C LEU A 290 -3.38 -0.37 -16.27
N ASP A 291 -4.26 -0.23 -17.26
CA ASP A 291 -4.92 -1.36 -17.93
C ASP A 291 -3.96 -2.25 -18.74
N LEU A 292 -2.80 -1.71 -19.15
CA LEU A 292 -1.78 -2.44 -19.91
C LEU A 292 -0.74 -3.11 -19.01
N LEU A 293 -0.65 -2.73 -17.73
CA LEU A 293 0.30 -3.26 -16.77
C LEU A 293 -0.36 -4.32 -15.90
N THR A 294 0.33 -5.43 -15.65
CA THR A 294 -0.06 -6.34 -14.58
C THR A 294 0.30 -5.74 -13.22
N TRP A 295 -0.33 -6.23 -12.15
CA TRP A 295 -0.03 -5.77 -10.79
C TRP A 295 1.46 -5.91 -10.43
N GLN A 296 2.15 -6.97 -10.89
CA GLN A 296 3.60 -7.12 -10.67
C GLN A 296 4.42 -6.07 -11.42
N GLN A 297 3.99 -5.68 -12.62
CA GLN A 297 4.68 -4.62 -13.37
C GLN A 297 4.46 -3.26 -12.72
N ILE A 298 3.27 -3.02 -12.15
CA ILE A 298 2.99 -1.82 -11.35
C ILE A 298 3.89 -1.78 -10.12
N GLU A 299 3.92 -2.86 -9.33
CA GLU A 299 4.80 -3.00 -8.17
C GLU A 299 6.26 -2.76 -8.53
N LYS A 300 6.78 -3.46 -9.55
CA LYS A 300 8.18 -3.33 -9.99
C LYS A 300 8.54 -1.92 -10.44
N ARG A 301 7.63 -1.21 -11.11
CA ARG A 301 7.86 0.17 -11.56
C ARG A 301 7.83 1.18 -10.41
N ILE A 302 7.11 0.88 -9.32
CA ILE A 302 6.97 1.77 -8.16
C ILE A 302 8.07 1.49 -7.13
N CYS A 303 8.28 0.23 -6.77
CA CYS A 303 9.16 -0.21 -5.69
C CYS A 303 10.58 -0.57 -6.18
N GLY A 304 10.77 -0.74 -7.49
CA GLY A 304 12.00 -1.27 -8.08
C GLY A 304 12.02 -2.80 -8.14
N ASP A 305 13.17 -3.36 -8.50
CA ASP A 305 13.36 -4.81 -8.57
C ASP A 305 13.90 -5.32 -7.21
N PRO A 306 13.15 -6.19 -6.49
CA PRO A 306 13.62 -6.76 -5.24
C PRO A 306 14.69 -7.84 -5.46
N GLU A 307 14.77 -8.43 -6.65
CA GLU A 307 15.74 -9.48 -6.96
C GLU A 307 17.09 -8.87 -7.36
N ILE A 308 18.05 -8.88 -6.44
CA ILE A 308 19.45 -8.64 -6.79
C ILE A 308 20.01 -9.94 -7.37
N THR A 309 20.43 -9.92 -8.63
CA THR A 309 21.04 -11.11 -9.22
C THR A 309 22.38 -11.41 -8.53
N ALA A 310 22.77 -12.69 -8.46
CA ALA A 310 24.06 -13.08 -7.89
C ALA A 310 25.26 -12.37 -8.58
N ALA A 311 25.10 -12.01 -9.85
CA ALA A 311 26.10 -11.27 -10.63
C ALA A 311 26.18 -9.77 -10.24
N GLU A 312 25.10 -9.19 -9.73
CA GLU A 312 25.08 -7.82 -9.20
C GLU A 312 25.64 -7.77 -7.78
N LEU A 313 25.36 -8.78 -6.95
CA LEU A 313 25.96 -8.94 -5.62
C LEU A 313 27.49 -9.04 -5.66
N GLN A 314 28.05 -9.67 -6.70
CA GLN A 314 29.51 -9.79 -6.87
C GLN A 314 30.22 -8.49 -7.29
N LYS A 315 29.47 -7.43 -7.62
CA LYS A 315 30.03 -6.12 -8.01
C LYS A 315 30.07 -5.11 -6.86
N PHE A 316 29.50 -5.45 -5.71
CA PHE A 316 29.64 -4.72 -4.44
C PHE A 316 30.83 -5.27 -3.65
#